data_AF-A0A661QGS9-F1
#
_entry.id   AF-A0A661QGS9-F1
#
_cell.length_a   1.000
_cell.length_b   1.000
_cell.length_c   1.000
_cell.angle_alpha   90.00
_cell.angle_beta   90.00
_cell.angle_gamma   90.00
#
_symmetry.space_group_name_H-M   'P 1'
#
loop_
_entity.id
_entity.type
_entity.pdbx_description
1 polymer ?
#
loop_
_entity_poly.entity_id
_entity_poly.type
_entity_poly.pdbx_seq_one_letter_code
_entity_poly.pdbx_strand_id
1 'polypeptide(L)'
;MSSSELIELGTPLATSEVERLRAGDRVLITGVIYTARDAAHKRLAELIEKGRELPFPLEGQIIYYVGPSPAPPGRVIGAAGPTTSYRMDPYTPKLL
;
A
#
# COMPACT_ATOMS: atom_id res chain seq x y z
N MET A 1 21.41 22.23 2.95
CA MET A 1 20.36 21.20 3.04
C MET A 1 20.78 20.09 2.10
N SER A 2 21.21 18.94 2.63
CA SER A 2 21.60 17.80 1.79
C SER A 2 20.37 17.33 1.03
N SER A 3 20.45 17.28 -0.30
CA SER A 3 19.41 16.68 -1.13
C SER A 3 19.31 15.21 -0.71
N SER A 4 18.19 14.81 -0.08
CA SER A 4 17.97 13.39 0.19
C SER A 4 17.86 12.66 -1.13
N GLU A 5 18.73 11.67 -1.32
CA GLU A 5 18.79 10.83 -2.51
C GLU A 5 17.46 10.09 -2.68
N LEU A 6 16.98 9.99 -3.92
CA LEU A 6 15.72 9.33 -4.24
C LEU A 6 15.98 7.83 -4.41
N ILE A 7 15.33 7.01 -3.58
CA ILE A 7 15.43 5.55 -3.64
C ILE A 7 14.32 5.02 -4.53
N GLU A 8 14.68 4.30 -5.60
CA GLU A 8 13.71 3.64 -6.47
C GLU A 8 13.38 2.24 -5.94
N LEU A 9 12.10 1.90 -5.90
CA LEU A 9 11.60 0.58 -5.50
C LEU A 9 10.65 0.03 -6.57
N GLY A 10 10.85 -1.25 -6.91
CA GLY A 10 9.95 -2.04 -7.74
C GLY A 10 8.96 -2.84 -6.89
N THR A 11 7.85 -3.24 -7.48
CA THR A 11 6.92 -4.21 -6.85
C THR A 11 6.90 -5.54 -7.60
N PRO A 12 6.80 -6.71 -6.93
CA PRO A 12 6.76 -6.87 -5.47
C PRO A 12 8.10 -6.48 -4.80
N LEU A 13 8.02 -5.95 -3.59
CA LEU A 13 9.17 -5.56 -2.78
C LEU A 13 9.91 -6.80 -2.28
N ALA A 14 11.24 -6.79 -2.38
CA ALA A 14 12.05 -7.75 -1.64
C ALA A 14 12.38 -7.23 -0.22
N THR A 15 12.42 -8.14 0.76
CA THR A 15 12.68 -7.82 2.17
C THR A 15 13.97 -6.99 2.35
N SER A 16 15.04 -7.37 1.65
CA SER A 16 16.32 -6.65 1.70
C SER A 16 16.25 -5.21 1.20
N GLU A 17 15.27 -4.88 0.36
CA GLU A 17 15.03 -3.52 -0.12
C GLU A 17 14.27 -2.66 0.88
N VAL A 18 13.43 -3.28 1.71
CA VAL A 18 12.67 -2.59 2.76
C VAL A 18 13.54 -2.38 4.00
N GLU A 19 14.36 -3.37 4.37
CA GLU A 19 15.23 -3.32 5.55
C GLU A 19 16.33 -2.25 5.49
N ARG A 20 16.74 -1.86 4.28
CA ARG A 20 17.73 -0.78 4.08
C ARG A 20 17.15 0.62 4.28
N LEU A 21 15.82 0.78 4.22
CA LEU A 21 15.17 2.07 4.32
C LEU A 21 15.30 2.67 5.74
N ARG A 22 15.34 4.00 5.80
CA ARG A 22 15.39 4.79 7.03
C ARG A 22 14.31 5.86 7.00
N ALA A 23 13.87 6.27 8.20
CA ALA A 23 12.90 7.35 8.32
C ALA A 23 13.46 8.65 7.73
N GLY A 24 12.69 9.29 6.83
CA GLY A 24 13.11 10.48 6.10
C GLY A 24 13.60 10.21 4.68
N ASP A 25 13.80 8.95 4.30
CA ASP A 25 14.13 8.58 2.92
C ASP A 25 12.99 8.95 1.97
N ARG A 26 13.36 9.41 0.77
CA ARG A 26 12.42 9.67 -0.31
C ARG A 26 12.42 8.47 -1.23
N VAL A 27 11.23 7.92 -1.48
CA VAL A 27 11.07 6.72 -2.28
C VAL A 27 10.22 7.01 -3.50
N LEU A 28 10.62 6.46 -4.65
CA LEU A 28 9.84 6.39 -5.88
C LEU A 28 9.44 4.93 -6.14
N ILE A 29 8.14 4.67 -6.22
CA ILE A 29 7.60 3.32 -6.42
C ILE A 29 7.19 3.15 -7.87
N THR A 30 7.65 2.07 -8.51
CA THR A 30 7.24 1.68 -9.87
C THR A 30 6.70 0.25 -9.87
N GLY A 31 5.50 0.07 -10.40
CA GLY A 31 4.88 -1.25 -10.57
C GLY A 31 3.42 -1.30 -10.15
N VAL A 32 2.98 -2.48 -9.72
CA VAL A 32 1.60 -2.75 -9.30
C VAL A 32 1.46 -2.51 -7.79
N ILE A 33 0.59 -1.58 -7.44
CA ILE A 33 0.17 -1.34 -6.06
C ILE A 33 -1.34 -1.60 -5.93
N TYR A 34 -1.77 -2.03 -4.76
CA TYR A 34 -3.19 -2.27 -4.48
C TYR A 34 -3.76 -1.12 -3.67
N THR A 35 -5.00 -0.73 -3.93
CA THR A 35 -5.69 0.27 -3.11
C THR A 35 -6.62 -0.42 -2.13
N ALA A 36 -6.48 -0.13 -0.84
CA ALA A 36 -7.41 -0.60 0.17
C ALA A 36 -7.52 0.42 1.30
N ARG A 37 -8.72 0.56 1.86
CA ARG A 37 -8.98 1.38 3.05
C ARG A 37 -9.83 0.59 4.05
N ASP A 38 -10.61 1.27 4.86
CA ASP A 38 -11.38 0.75 6.00
C ASP A 38 -12.13 -0.57 5.70
N ALA A 39 -13.04 -0.59 4.71
CA ALA A 39 -13.86 -1.76 4.41
C ALA A 39 -13.06 -2.95 3.83
N ALA A 40 -12.04 -2.65 3.03
CA ALA A 40 -11.18 -3.67 2.43
C ALA A 40 -10.28 -4.32 3.48
N HIS A 41 -9.69 -3.53 4.39
CA HIS A 41 -8.88 -4.04 5.51
C HIS A 41 -9.69 -4.90 6.45
N LYS A 42 -10.92 -4.47 6.80
CA LYS A 42 -11.84 -5.28 7.59
C LYS A 42 -12.09 -6.64 6.94
N ARG A 43 -12.39 -6.66 5.63
CA ARG A 43 -12.63 -7.91 4.90
C ARG A 43 -11.39 -8.81 4.85
N LEU A 44 -10.20 -8.26 4.62
CA LEU A 44 -8.96 -9.04 4.60
C LEU A 44 -8.67 -9.67 5.98
N ALA A 45 -8.80 -8.89 7.05
CA ALA A 45 -8.64 -9.38 8.42
C ALA A 45 -9.64 -10.49 8.76
N GLU A 46 -10.92 -10.34 8.38
CA GLU A 46 -11.94 -11.38 8.58
C GLU A 46 -11.66 -12.67 7.80
N LEU A 47 -11.04 -12.58 6.60
CA LEU A 47 -10.63 -13.76 5.83
C LEU A 47 -9.50 -14.50 6.53
N ILE A 48 -8.50 -13.78 7.03
CA ILE A 48 -7.37 -14.33 7.80
C ILE A 48 -7.87 -15.04 9.05
N GLU A 49 -8.74 -14.39 9.83
CA GLU A 49 -9.32 -14.97 11.06
C GLU A 49 -10.12 -16.24 10.78
N LYS A 50 -10.75 -16.35 9.62
CA LYS A 50 -11.54 -17.52 9.21
C LYS A 50 -10.70 -18.58 8.49
N GLY A 51 -9.38 -18.40 8.37
CA GLY A 51 -8.50 -19.30 7.63
C GLY A 51 -8.87 -19.43 6.15
N ARG A 52 -9.46 -18.38 5.56
CA ARG A 52 -9.89 -18.37 4.16
C ARG A 52 -8.83 -17.76 3.26
N GLU A 53 -8.82 -18.20 2.01
CA GLU A 53 -7.92 -17.68 0.99
C GLU A 53 -8.14 -16.17 0.75
N LEU A 54 -7.03 -15.45 0.62
CA LEU A 54 -7.03 -14.03 0.31
C LEU A 54 -7.18 -13.79 -1.20
N PRO A 55 -7.76 -12.65 -1.60
CA PRO A 55 -7.96 -12.34 -3.02
C PRO A 55 -6.65 -12.12 -3.80
N PHE A 56 -5.52 -11.95 -3.10
CA PHE A 56 -4.18 -11.83 -3.67
C PHE A 56 -3.13 -12.11 -2.57
N PRO A 57 -1.88 -12.50 -2.92
CA PRO A 57 -0.80 -12.64 -1.95
C PRO A 57 -0.40 -11.28 -1.39
N LEU A 58 -0.26 -11.17 -0.06
CA LEU A 58 0.13 -9.91 0.60
C LEU A 58 1.65 -9.69 0.61
N GLU A 59 2.42 -10.77 0.61
CA GLU A 59 3.89 -10.71 0.70
C GLU A 59 4.50 -9.85 -0.41
N GLY A 60 5.39 -8.94 -0.04
CA GLY A 60 6.02 -7.98 -0.95
C GLY A 60 5.07 -6.95 -1.60
N GLN A 61 3.76 -6.97 -1.34
CA GLN A 61 2.83 -6.04 -1.97
C GLN A 61 2.71 -4.71 -1.22
N ILE A 62 2.52 -3.63 -1.98
CA ILE A 62 2.24 -2.30 -1.42
C ILE A 62 0.73 -2.07 -1.43
N ILE A 63 0.18 -1.75 -0.26
CA ILE A 63 -1.20 -1.29 -0.11
C ILE A 63 -1.22 0.22 0.06
N TYR A 64 -1.72 0.93 -0.94
CA TYR A 64 -1.94 2.36 -0.90
C TYR A 64 -3.32 2.68 -0.32
N TYR A 65 -3.33 3.40 0.81
CA TYR A 65 -4.57 3.79 1.48
C TYR A 65 -5.22 4.97 0.76
N VAL A 66 -6.06 4.67 -0.23
CA VAL A 66 -6.72 5.66 -1.09
C VAL A 66 -8.13 5.22 -1.49
N GLY A 67 -8.99 6.20 -1.75
CA GLY A 67 -10.25 6.03 -2.47
C GLY A 67 -10.27 7.01 -3.65
N PRO A 68 -9.87 6.60 -4.86
CA PRO A 68 -9.79 7.50 -6.01
C PRO A 68 -11.16 8.10 -6.34
N SER A 69 -11.18 9.36 -6.79
CA SER A 69 -12.39 9.95 -7.35
C SER A 69 -12.76 9.29 -8.69
N PRO A 70 -13.98 9.50 -9.21
CA PRO A 70 -14.31 9.11 -10.58
C PRO A 70 -13.31 9.70 -11.57
N ALA A 71 -12.95 8.91 -12.58
CA ALA A 71 -12.03 9.34 -13.63
C ALA A 71 -12.73 10.34 -14.58
N PRO A 72 -12.12 11.51 -14.84
CA PRO A 72 -12.58 12.39 -15.91
C PRO A 72 -12.47 11.73 -17.30
N PRO A 73 -13.22 12.19 -18.31
CA PRO A 73 -13.10 11.69 -19.67
C PRO A 73 -11.64 11.72 -20.18
N GLY A 74 -11.17 10.61 -20.74
CA GLY A 74 -9.81 10.47 -21.27
C GLY A 74 -8.70 10.27 -20.24
N ARG A 75 -9.02 10.13 -18.94
CA ARG A 75 -8.04 9.82 -17.88
C ARG A 75 -8.22 8.39 -17.37
N VAL A 76 -7.12 7.73 -17.02
CA VAL A 76 -7.12 6.34 -16.51
C VAL A 76 -7.62 6.22 -15.06
N ILE A 77 -7.54 7.30 -14.29
CA ILE A 77 -7.95 7.35 -12.88
C ILE A 77 -8.32 8.79 -12.49
N GLY A 78 -9.21 8.94 -11.51
CA GLY A 78 -9.47 10.23 -10.88
C GLY A 78 -8.37 10.64 -9.89
N ALA A 79 -8.63 11.69 -9.12
CA ALA A 79 -7.70 12.11 -8.08
C ALA A 79 -7.52 11.00 -7.04
N ALA A 80 -6.27 10.63 -6.74
CA ALA A 80 -5.92 9.52 -5.87
C ALA A 80 -4.98 9.99 -4.75
N GLY A 81 -5.44 10.95 -3.93
CA GLY A 81 -4.72 11.40 -2.74
C GLY A 81 -4.86 10.40 -1.57
N PRO A 82 -3.87 10.33 -0.66
CA PRO A 82 -3.90 9.37 0.44
C PRO A 82 -5.01 9.68 1.44
N THR A 83 -5.38 8.69 2.23
CA THR A 83 -6.19 8.86 3.43
C THR A 83 -5.38 8.61 4.70
N THR A 84 -5.90 9.01 5.86
CA THR A 84 -5.27 8.85 7.17
C THR A 84 -4.95 7.37 7.46
N SER A 85 -3.68 7.06 7.68
CA SER A 85 -3.20 5.68 7.89
C SER A 85 -3.66 5.05 9.21
N TYR A 86 -3.73 5.84 10.28
CA TYR A 86 -4.11 5.40 11.63
C TYR A 86 -5.43 4.61 11.68
N ARG A 87 -6.37 4.85 10.75
CA ARG A 87 -7.65 4.12 10.71
C ARG A 87 -7.50 2.64 10.36
N MET A 88 -6.36 2.23 9.82
CA MET A 88 -6.07 0.84 9.45
C MET A 88 -5.32 0.07 10.53
N ASP A 89 -4.78 0.75 11.56
CA ASP A 89 -4.01 0.13 12.65
C ASP A 89 -4.70 -1.06 13.34
N PRO A 90 -6.04 -1.09 13.54
CA PRO A 90 -6.71 -2.26 14.12
C PRO A 90 -6.65 -3.53 13.26
N TYR A 91 -6.38 -3.39 11.96
CA TYR A 91 -6.37 -4.49 10.99
C TYR A 91 -4.94 -4.89 10.59
N THR A 92 -4.05 -3.90 10.41
CA THR A 92 -2.69 -4.09 9.87
C THR A 92 -1.88 -5.21 10.54
N PRO A 93 -1.87 -5.40 11.88
CA PRO A 93 -1.09 -6.47 12.51
C PRO A 93 -1.46 -7.89 12.07
N LYS A 94 -2.65 -8.11 11.52
CA LYS A 94 -3.07 -9.42 11.00
C LYS A 94 -2.66 -9.64 9.53
N LEU A 95 -2.30 -8.56 8.84
CA LEU A 95 -1.90 -8.57 7.44
C LEU A 95 -0.37 -8.67 7.28
N LEU A 96 0.38 -8.49 8.37
CA LEU A 96 1.83 -8.68 8.48
C LEU A 96 2.14 -10.11 8.95
#